data_AF-A0A0F9EN51-F1
#
_entry.id   AF-A0A0F9EN51-F1
#
_cell.length_a   1.000
_cell.length_b   1.000
_cell.length_c   1.000
_cell.angle_alpha   90.00
_cell.angle_beta   90.00
_cell.angle_gamma   90.00
#
_symmetry.space_group_name_H-M   'P 1'
#
loop_
_entity.id
_entity.type
_entity.pdbx_description
1 polymer ?
#
loop_
_entity_poly.entity_id
_entity_poly.type
_entity_poly.pdbx_seq_one_letter_code
_entity_poly.pdbx_strand_id
1 'polypeptide(L)' 'CLDCHRNVLVVGSHGLHIQEMGLDCKQCHRPHKWSVTEEQAKETCTTCHGYKSPEDFLRGRK' A
#
# COMPACT_ATOMS: atom_id res chain seq x y z
N CYS A 1 -9.03 10.33 -5.65
CA CYS A 1 -7.63 9.81 -5.67
C CYS A 1 -7.31 9.20 -7.02
N LEU A 2 -8.09 8.22 -7.48
CA LEU A 2 -7.91 7.57 -8.78
C LEU A 2 -8.23 8.47 -9.97
N ASP A 3 -9.01 9.53 -9.78
CA ASP A 3 -9.29 10.53 -10.82
C ASP A 3 -8.02 11.17 -11.37
N CYS A 4 -7.05 11.44 -10.47
CA CYS A 4 -5.74 11.99 -10.79
C CYS A 4 -4.63 10.91 -10.87
N HIS A 5 -4.74 9.82 -10.12
CA HIS A 5 -3.71 8.77 -10.00
C HIS A 5 -4.17 7.41 -10.56
N ARG A 6 -4.51 7.36 -11.85
CA ARG A 6 -5.11 6.19 -12.50
C ARG A 6 -4.24 4.92 -12.51
N ASN A 7 -2.91 5.09 -12.46
CA ASN A 7 -1.95 3.97 -12.58
C ASN A 7 -1.47 3.42 -11.23
N VAL A 8 -1.94 3.97 -10.11
CA VAL A 8 -1.39 3.63 -8.77
C VAL A 8 -1.65 2.17 -8.37
N LEU A 9 -2.69 1.54 -8.92
CA LEU A 9 -3.05 0.15 -8.63
C LEU A 9 -2.04 -0.88 -9.15
N VAL A 10 -1.17 -0.49 -10.10
CA VAL A 10 -0.17 -1.38 -10.71
C VAL A 10 1.14 -1.41 -9.91
N VAL A 11 1.38 -0.38 -9.07
CA VAL A 11 2.58 -0.29 -8.23
C VAL A 11 2.32 -0.97 -6.87
N GLY A 12 3.24 -1.80 -6.38
CA GLY A 12 3.04 -2.60 -5.15
C GLY A 12 1.93 -3.68 -5.25
N SER A 13 1.49 -4.21 -4.10
CA SER A 13 0.39 -5.19 -3.98
C SER A 13 -0.97 -4.54 -3.73
N HIS A 14 -1.21 -3.33 -4.25
CA HIS A 14 -2.48 -2.60 -4.03
C HIS A 14 -3.70 -3.38 -4.51
N GLY A 15 -3.60 -4.15 -5.59
CA GLY A 15 -4.70 -5.00 -6.08
C GLY A 15 -5.28 -5.90 -4.99
N LEU A 16 -4.42 -6.60 -4.24
CA LEU A 16 -4.86 -7.48 -3.15
C LEU A 16 -5.55 -6.71 -2.03
N HIS A 17 -4.94 -5.61 -1.55
CA HIS A 17 -5.50 -4.85 -0.43
C HIS A 17 -6.81 -4.12 -0.79
N ILE A 18 -6.92 -3.57 -2.00
CA ILE A 18 -8.08 -2.77 -2.39
C ILE A 18 -9.20 -3.65 -2.96
N GLN A 19 -8.87 -4.61 -3.85
CA GLN A 19 -9.88 -5.38 -4.58
C GLN A 19 -10.35 -6.60 -3.78
N GLU A 20 -9.43 -7.35 -3.17
CA GLU A 20 -9.79 -8.57 -2.45
C GLU A 20 -10.22 -8.29 -1.00
N MET A 21 -9.53 -7.36 -0.32
CA MET A 21 -9.82 -7.03 1.08
C MET A 21 -10.75 -5.82 1.27
N GLY A 22 -11.01 -5.05 0.20
CA GLY A 22 -11.90 -3.88 0.26
C GLY A 22 -11.35 -2.70 1.08
N LEU A 23 -10.02 -2.59 1.23
CA LEU A 23 -9.42 -1.46 1.95
C LEU A 23 -9.47 -0.17 1.12
N ASP A 24 -9.50 0.96 1.83
CA ASP A 24 -9.45 2.30 1.27
C ASP A 24 -8.05 2.89 1.29
N CYS A 25 -7.72 3.71 0.27
CA CYS A 25 -6.40 4.34 0.14
C CYS A 25 -5.98 5.13 1.39
N LYS A 26 -6.96 5.77 2.06
CA LYS A 26 -6.73 6.63 3.24
C LYS A 26 -6.41 5.84 4.52
N GLN A 27 -6.58 4.53 4.52
CA GLN A 27 -6.21 3.70 5.67
C GLN A 27 -4.69 3.60 5.82
N CYS A 28 -3.96 3.67 4.70
CA CYS A 28 -2.49 3.60 4.70
C CYS A 28 -1.86 4.94 4.31
N HIS A 29 -2.49 5.71 3.41
CA HIS A 29 -1.92 6.94 2.87
C HIS A 29 -2.58 8.19 3.44
N ARG A 30 -1.78 9.23 3.63
CA ARG A 30 -2.30 10.57 3.89
C ARG A 30 -2.53 11.29 2.55
N PRO A 31 -3.65 12.03 2.39
CA PRO A 31 -3.87 12.84 1.20
C PRO A 31 -2.66 13.70 0.87
N HIS A 32 -2.19 13.64 -0.37
CA HIS A 32 -1.01 14.37 -0.88
C HIS A 32 0.34 14.05 -0.20
N LYS A 33 0.41 13.04 0.67
CA LYS A 33 1.65 12.50 1.23
C LYS A 33 1.62 10.97 1.11
N TRP A 34 1.91 10.51 -0.12
CA TRP A 34 1.71 9.13 -0.54
C TRP A 34 2.83 8.16 -0.14
N SER A 35 3.93 8.66 0.41
CA SER A 35 4.95 7.81 1.02
C SER A 35 4.49 7.31 2.38
N VAL A 36 4.59 6.00 2.57
CA VAL A 36 4.42 5.35 3.88
C VAL A 36 5.82 5.06 4.39
N THR A 37 6.17 5.56 5.57
CA THR A 37 7.46 5.25 6.19
C THR A 37 7.45 3.83 6.76
N GLU A 38 8.64 3.27 6.97
CA GLU A 38 8.77 1.94 7.60
C GLU A 38 8.10 1.90 8.98
N GLU A 39 8.23 2.95 9.77
CA GLU A 39 7.59 3.07 11.09
C GLU A 39 6.07 3.02 10.97
N GLN A 40 5.48 3.77 10.04
CA GLN A 40 4.04 3.76 9.79
C GLN A 40 3.56 2.38 9.31
N ALA A 41 4.37 1.69 8.50
CA ALA A 41 4.04 0.36 8.01
C ALA A 41 4.11 -0.69 9.13
N LYS A 42 5.09 -0.60 10.03
CA LYS A 42 5.20 -1.48 11.21
C LYS A 42 4.02 -1.34 12.18
N GLU A 43 3.33 -0.21 12.18
CA GLU A 43 2.10 -0.01 12.94
C GLU A 43 0.86 -0.42 12.13
N THR A 44 0.69 0.15 10.93
CA THR A 44 -0.56 0.03 10.15
C THR A 44 -0.69 -1.35 9.51
N CYS A 45 0.36 -1.88 8.89
CA CYS A 45 0.29 -3.15 8.15
C CYS A 45 0.24 -4.36 9.10
N THR A 46 0.78 -4.21 10.31
CA THR A 46 0.81 -5.29 11.32
C THR A 46 -0.52 -5.54 12.01
N THR A 47 -1.52 -4.70 11.73
CA THR A 47 -2.90 -4.90 12.19
C THR A 47 -3.53 -6.17 11.62
N CYS A 48 -3.12 -6.61 10.43
CA CYS A 48 -3.68 -7.78 9.75
C CYS A 48 -2.69 -8.95 9.63
N HIS A 49 -1.41 -8.69 9.38
CA HIS A 49 -0.40 -9.74 9.19
C HIS A 49 0.98 -9.30 9.67
N GLY A 50 1.90 -10.24 9.94
CA GLY A 50 3.27 -9.89 10.33
C GLY A 50 3.97 -8.93 9.35
N TYR A 51 4.86 -8.07 9.84
CA TYR A 51 5.51 -7.04 9.03
C TYR A 51 6.28 -7.66 7.85
N LYS A 52 6.08 -7.11 6.66
CA LYS A 52 6.84 -7.40 5.44
C LYS A 52 7.18 -6.07 4.77
N SER A 53 8.43 -5.89 4.32
CA SER A 53 8.82 -4.66 3.67
C SER A 53 8.10 -4.52 2.32
N PRO A 54 7.42 -3.38 2.04
CA PRO A 54 6.81 -3.13 0.73
C PRO A 54 7.81 -3.25 -0.43
N GLU A 55 9.09 -2.96 -0.18
CA GLU A 55 10.15 -3.04 -1.18
C GLU A 55 10.41 -4.46 -1.67
N ASP A 56 10.21 -5.47 -0.82
CA ASP A 56 10.43 -6.88 -1.16
C ASP A 56 9.48 -7.32 -2.29
N PHE A 57 8.27 -6.74 -2.33
CA PHE A 57 7.29 -7.00 -3.39
C PHE A 57 7.60 -6.27 -4.70
N LEU A 58 8.39 -5.19 -4.65
CA LEU A 58 8.83 -4.45 -5.83
C LEU A 58 10.08 -5.09 -6.46
N ARG A 59 10.99 -5.62 -5.64
CA ARG A 59 12.24 -6.27 -6.12
C ARG A 59 12.01 -7.63 -6.80
N GLY A 60 10.91 -8.32 -6.49
CA GLY A 60 10.55 -9.61 -7.08
C GLY A 60 9.87 -9.55 -8.47
N ARG A 61 9.55 -8.36 -8.99
CA ARG A 61 8.91 -8.17 -10.31
C ARG A 61 9.93 -7.80 -11.38
N LYS A 62 10.84 -8.72 -11.70
CA LYS A 62 11.58 -8.73 -12.97
C LYS A 62 10.83 -9.57 -13.98
#